data_AF-A0A382AH97-F1
#
_entry.id   AF-A0A382AH97-F1
#
_cell.length_a   1.000
_cell.length_b   1.000
_cell.length_c   1.000
_cell.angle_alpha   90.00
_cell.angle_beta   90.00
_cell.angle_gamma   90.00
#
_symmetry.space_group_name_H-M   'P 1'
#
loop_
_entity.id
_entity.type
_entity.pdbx_description
1 polymer ?
#
loop_
_entity_poly.entity_id
_entity_poly.type
_entity_poly.pdbx_seq_one_letter_code
_entity_poly.pdbx_strand_id
1 'polypeptide(L)'
;TGKFEGYDGNSFVNIPANPTISSIDDTEVDSAAGGNQTFVITGTNFSTGDVASFLGNDATEITASTTTIDSATQITAVIAKSSFVNSKEPYDVKIKKLTQTIGILENQINVDNAPTWTTSSGNLGTIQDDDTGTHFTLAASDAEGDTIAYTETGATNISGAGLALNSSTGAISGDPTDVGSSTTVSFTGRATAGSKTADRAFNIIITPPPSLLIGSTATNFVDSGATASKTTSGYETVTVTADMSVYVDLWGAGGGAPVSCDNASHGSAGGMAYGQITLLAGTTYVILVGLGGMEGSQSLTKFPDNGEHTNSMNARGHGGGSTRFGLYTQSGFNITSSSGDYNNTSAVYQLIAGAGSGGAVYAAWSSPVGGYGGGTSGAAGGGYYHADGSSSPGGGASQSSGGSGGTGGRSTAGTSGAKYSGGNSVSAAGGGGYYGGGGACAYYAQGGGGSGFLNTGGLLSNTGFQTTSVGGTDYYVSPVGTRSNKPSTAGNGGLCSVSSGQAGHGAVIFTKV
;
A
#
# COMPACT_ATOMS: atom_id res chain seq x y z
N THR A 1 -53.86 75.05 13.88
CA THR A 1 -53.29 73.75 13.42
C THR A 1 -52.68 72.92 14.53
N GLY A 2 -52.51 73.45 15.76
CA GLY A 2 -51.88 72.69 16.85
C GLY A 2 -50.38 72.45 16.65
N LYS A 3 -49.75 73.14 15.70
CA LYS A 3 -48.33 73.07 15.38
C LYS A 3 -47.65 74.40 15.72
N PHE A 4 -46.35 74.37 15.99
CA PHE A 4 -45.56 75.59 16.17
C PHE A 4 -45.42 76.32 14.83
N GLU A 5 -45.76 77.60 14.81
CA GLU A 5 -45.65 78.49 13.65
C GLU A 5 -44.71 79.65 14.00
N GLY A 6 -43.83 80.01 13.07
CA GLY A 6 -42.92 81.17 13.16
C GLY A 6 -43.30 82.23 12.14
N TYR A 7 -43.17 83.51 12.49
CA TYR A 7 -43.44 84.61 11.56
C TYR A 7 -42.15 85.03 10.85
N ASP A 8 -42.10 84.93 9.52
CA ASP A 8 -40.91 85.25 8.71
C ASP A 8 -40.79 86.73 8.31
N GLY A 9 -41.70 87.58 8.80
CA GLY A 9 -41.80 89.00 8.43
C GLY A 9 -42.87 89.28 7.37
N ASN A 10 -43.41 88.25 6.72
CA ASN A 10 -44.48 88.36 5.73
C ASN A 10 -45.67 87.43 6.04
N SER A 11 -45.42 86.25 6.58
CA SER A 11 -46.42 85.23 6.85
C SER A 11 -46.06 84.36 8.06
N PHE A 12 -47.06 83.71 8.66
CA PHE A 12 -46.81 82.63 9.61
C PHE A 12 -46.50 81.37 8.82
N VAL A 13 -45.29 80.85 9.01
CA VAL A 13 -44.79 79.61 8.40
C VAL A 13 -44.75 78.52 9.46
N ASN A 14 -45.19 77.33 9.09
CA ASN A 14 -45.13 76.16 9.97
C ASN A 14 -43.67 75.79 10.21
N ILE A 15 -43.26 75.65 11.47
CA ILE A 15 -41.93 75.14 11.81
C ILE A 15 -42.07 73.62 11.92
N PRO A 16 -41.56 72.84 10.95
CA PRO A 16 -41.70 71.40 10.99
C PRO A 16 -40.92 70.87 12.19
N ALA A 17 -41.58 70.07 13.02
CA ALA A 17 -40.90 69.35 14.10
C ALA A 17 -39.80 68.45 13.51
N ASN A 18 -38.71 68.32 14.26
CA ASN A 18 -37.65 67.39 13.93
C ASN A 18 -38.22 65.97 13.86
N PRO A 19 -37.76 65.14 12.90
CA PRO A 19 -38.10 63.73 12.93
C PRO A 19 -37.46 63.09 14.17
N THR A 20 -38.21 62.22 14.85
CA THR A 20 -37.65 61.37 15.90
C THR A 20 -37.73 59.93 15.44
N ILE A 21 -36.72 59.14 15.75
CA ILE A 21 -36.67 57.71 15.40
C ILE A 21 -36.70 56.94 16.72
N SER A 22 -37.62 55.99 16.84
CA SER A 22 -37.81 55.21 18.07
C SER A 22 -37.31 53.77 17.96
N SER A 23 -37.36 53.19 16.76
CA SER A 23 -36.86 51.83 16.53
C SER A 23 -36.63 51.57 15.04
N ILE A 24 -35.87 50.51 14.77
CA ILE A 24 -35.72 49.86 13.49
C ILE A 24 -36.03 48.36 13.67
N ASP A 25 -36.54 47.69 12.65
CA ASP A 25 -36.96 46.29 12.71
C ASP A 25 -35.81 45.28 12.62
N ASP A 26 -34.72 45.66 11.95
CA ASP A 26 -33.51 44.86 11.81
C ASP A 26 -32.28 45.65 12.26
N THR A 27 -31.41 44.95 12.98
CA THR A 27 -30.20 45.50 13.62
C THR A 27 -28.93 44.81 13.14
N GLU A 28 -29.04 43.94 12.14
CA GLU A 28 -27.92 43.18 11.60
C GLU A 28 -28.00 43.07 10.08
N VAL A 29 -26.88 43.20 9.39
CA VAL A 29 -26.80 43.05 7.94
C VAL A 29 -25.70 42.09 7.56
N ASP A 30 -26.07 41.00 6.88
CA ASP A 30 -25.09 40.18 6.16
C ASP A 30 -24.70 40.88 4.84
N SER A 31 -23.64 41.69 4.91
CA SER A 31 -23.14 42.48 3.79
C SER A 31 -22.70 41.65 2.57
N ALA A 32 -22.38 40.36 2.77
CA ALA A 32 -21.87 39.43 1.78
C ALA A 32 -22.97 38.56 1.12
N ALA A 33 -24.17 38.46 1.73
CA ALA A 33 -25.30 37.71 1.19
C ALA A 33 -25.87 38.25 -0.14
N GLY A 34 -25.41 39.42 -0.60
CA GLY A 34 -25.89 40.06 -1.81
C GLY A 34 -27.33 40.61 -1.71
N GLY A 35 -27.76 41.28 -2.77
CA GLY A 35 -29.08 41.92 -2.85
C GLY A 35 -29.23 43.13 -1.93
N ASN A 36 -30.48 43.42 -1.57
CA ASN A 36 -30.84 44.58 -0.73
C ASN A 36 -31.27 44.15 0.67
N GLN A 37 -31.08 45.06 1.62
CA GLN A 37 -31.74 45.08 2.92
C GLN A 37 -32.93 46.05 2.84
N THR A 38 -34.04 45.66 3.46
CA THR A 38 -35.21 46.53 3.67
C THR A 38 -35.34 46.75 5.17
N PHE A 39 -35.44 48.00 5.58
CA PHE A 39 -35.64 48.40 6.97
C PHE A 39 -36.98 49.11 7.12
N VAL A 40 -37.70 48.78 8.19
CA VAL A 40 -38.88 49.49 8.68
C VAL A 40 -38.47 50.34 9.89
N ILE A 41 -38.42 51.64 9.66
CA ILE A 41 -38.02 52.64 10.64
C ILE A 41 -39.28 53.24 11.26
N THR A 42 -39.42 53.12 12.58
CA THR A 42 -40.54 53.67 13.33
C THR A 42 -40.13 54.94 14.06
N GLY A 43 -41.01 55.93 14.10
CA GLY A 43 -40.71 57.22 14.72
C GLY A 43 -41.88 58.18 14.72
N THR A 44 -41.59 59.49 14.72
CA THR A 44 -42.61 60.54 14.60
C THR A 44 -42.17 61.67 13.69
N ASN A 45 -43.15 62.44 13.22
CA ASN A 45 -42.98 63.62 12.38
C ASN A 45 -42.35 63.33 11.01
N PHE A 46 -42.50 62.14 10.44
CA PHE A 46 -42.04 61.88 9.07
C PHE A 46 -42.93 62.58 8.03
N SER A 47 -42.32 63.03 6.93
CA SER A 47 -42.96 63.78 5.87
C SER A 47 -42.49 63.35 4.49
N THR A 48 -43.36 63.48 3.48
CA THR A 48 -43.01 63.21 2.08
C THR A 48 -41.75 63.97 1.67
N GLY A 49 -40.77 63.26 1.11
CA GLY A 49 -39.48 63.82 0.70
C GLY A 49 -38.38 63.70 1.76
N ASP A 50 -38.67 63.19 2.95
CA ASP A 50 -37.62 62.79 3.90
C ASP A 50 -36.75 61.67 3.29
N VAL A 51 -35.46 61.69 3.63
CA VAL A 51 -34.46 60.74 3.10
C VAL A 51 -33.87 59.94 4.25
N ALA A 52 -33.88 58.61 4.12
CA ALA A 52 -33.21 57.70 5.04
C ALA A 52 -31.76 57.47 4.62
N SER A 53 -30.88 57.46 5.61
CA SER A 53 -29.44 57.24 5.48
C SER A 53 -28.92 56.53 6.71
N PHE A 54 -27.77 55.88 6.58
CA PHE A 54 -27.10 55.18 7.66
C PHE A 54 -25.70 55.76 7.82
N LEU A 55 -25.32 56.07 9.06
CA LEU A 55 -24.05 56.72 9.36
C LEU A 55 -23.14 55.70 10.06
N GLY A 56 -22.00 55.38 9.48
CA GLY A 56 -21.01 54.53 10.12
C GLY A 56 -20.33 55.23 11.30
N ASN A 57 -19.67 54.44 12.16
CA ASN A 57 -18.88 54.93 13.30
C ASN A 57 -17.73 55.90 12.89
N ASP A 58 -17.33 55.86 11.62
CA ASP A 58 -16.32 56.72 10.99
C ASP A 58 -16.93 57.99 10.36
N ALA A 59 -18.21 58.23 10.61
CA ALA A 59 -19.05 59.27 10.03
C ALA A 59 -19.26 59.17 8.51
N THR A 60 -18.97 58.03 7.88
CA THR A 60 -19.37 57.78 6.49
C THR A 60 -20.88 57.61 6.40
N GLU A 61 -21.53 58.41 5.57
CA GLU A 61 -22.96 58.33 5.33
C GLU A 61 -23.26 57.52 4.06
N ILE A 62 -24.06 56.48 4.17
CA ILE A 62 -24.63 55.73 3.05
C ILE A 62 -26.13 56.04 2.94
N THR A 63 -26.57 56.48 1.77
CA THR A 63 -27.98 56.84 1.54
C THR A 63 -28.76 55.62 1.07
N ALA A 64 -30.00 55.46 1.57
CA ALA A 64 -30.89 54.42 1.07
C ALA A 64 -31.20 54.63 -0.42
N SER A 65 -31.19 53.54 -1.19
CA SER A 65 -31.57 53.54 -2.61
C SER A 65 -33.02 53.98 -2.80
N THR A 66 -33.91 53.61 -1.86
CA THR A 66 -35.27 54.14 -1.78
C THR A 66 -35.62 54.49 -0.33
N THR A 67 -36.43 55.54 -0.17
CA THR A 67 -37.06 55.91 1.09
C THR A 67 -38.54 56.10 0.81
N THR A 68 -39.38 55.20 1.32
CA THR A 68 -40.82 55.26 1.21
C THR A 68 -41.39 55.75 2.54
N ILE A 69 -42.15 56.83 2.50
CA ILE A 69 -42.84 57.36 3.70
C ILE A 69 -44.21 56.71 3.77
N ASP A 70 -44.35 55.66 4.59
CA ASP A 70 -45.59 54.91 4.72
C ASP A 70 -46.63 55.68 5.55
N SER A 71 -46.16 56.41 6.57
CA SER A 71 -46.97 57.31 7.39
C SER A 71 -46.11 58.35 8.10
N ALA A 72 -46.74 59.26 8.85
CA ALA A 72 -46.01 60.21 9.69
C ALA A 72 -45.18 59.55 10.82
N THR A 73 -45.30 58.24 11.00
CA THR A 73 -44.63 57.46 12.05
C THR A 73 -43.87 56.24 11.54
N GLN A 74 -43.84 56.00 10.21
CA GLN A 74 -43.14 54.85 9.63
C GLN A 74 -42.52 55.18 8.28
N ILE A 75 -41.29 54.70 8.08
CA ILE A 75 -40.54 54.76 6.82
C ILE A 75 -40.07 53.35 6.46
N THR A 76 -40.19 52.97 5.19
CA THR A 76 -39.52 51.81 4.62
C THR A 76 -38.33 52.27 3.79
N ALA A 77 -37.12 51.88 4.18
CA ALA A 77 -35.87 52.22 3.49
C ALA A 77 -35.24 50.96 2.87
N VAL A 78 -34.83 51.03 1.60
CA VAL A 78 -34.15 49.92 0.91
C VAL A 78 -32.76 50.36 0.51
N ILE A 79 -31.76 49.54 0.83
CA ILE A 79 -30.34 49.80 0.53
C ILE A 79 -29.64 48.48 0.16
N ALA A 80 -28.60 48.54 -0.67
CA ALA A 80 -27.81 47.35 -0.97
C ALA A 80 -27.10 46.85 0.30
N LYS A 81 -27.12 45.53 0.57
CA LYS A 81 -26.43 44.96 1.74
C LYS A 81 -24.92 45.25 1.72
N SER A 82 -24.34 45.22 0.52
CA SER A 82 -22.92 45.54 0.27
C SER A 82 -22.51 46.98 0.58
N SER A 83 -23.45 47.88 0.85
CA SER A 83 -23.14 49.24 1.32
C SER A 83 -22.68 49.28 2.77
N PHE A 84 -23.00 48.25 3.56
CA PHE A 84 -22.54 48.13 4.94
C PHE A 84 -21.18 47.44 4.97
N VAL A 85 -20.22 48.05 5.67
CA VAL A 85 -18.85 47.57 5.81
C VAL A 85 -18.59 47.32 7.28
N ASN A 86 -18.12 46.11 7.61
CA ASN A 86 -17.89 45.68 8.99
C ASN A 86 -17.04 46.69 9.80
N SER A 87 -15.95 47.20 9.23
CA SER A 87 -15.08 48.17 9.93
C SER A 87 -15.75 49.52 10.29
N LYS A 88 -16.98 49.76 9.84
CA LYS A 88 -17.73 51.02 10.05
C LYS A 88 -18.92 50.86 10.99
N GLU A 89 -19.09 49.70 11.58
CA GLU A 89 -20.18 49.42 12.51
C GLU A 89 -19.88 49.91 13.95
N PRO A 90 -20.89 50.07 14.81
CA PRO A 90 -22.32 50.05 14.47
C PRO A 90 -22.71 51.28 13.66
N TYR A 91 -23.74 51.14 12.82
CA TYR A 91 -24.32 52.23 12.05
C TYR A 91 -25.49 52.89 12.79
N ASP A 92 -25.55 54.21 12.76
CA ASP A 92 -26.72 54.99 13.18
C ASP A 92 -27.78 55.01 12.06
N VAL A 93 -29.05 55.14 12.44
CA VAL A 93 -30.15 55.42 11.50
C VAL A 93 -30.42 56.92 11.49
N LYS A 94 -30.36 57.54 10.31
CA LYS A 94 -30.53 58.99 10.14
C LYS A 94 -31.64 59.29 9.15
N ILE A 95 -32.61 60.10 9.60
CA ILE A 95 -33.66 60.67 8.75
C ILE A 95 -33.40 62.17 8.59
N LYS A 96 -33.26 62.61 7.34
CA LYS A 96 -33.09 64.01 6.98
C LYS A 96 -34.33 64.54 6.25
N LYS A 97 -34.88 65.64 6.75
CA LYS A 97 -35.99 66.35 6.09
C LYS A 97 -35.50 67.25 4.95
N LEU A 98 -36.40 67.58 4.02
CA LEU A 98 -36.18 68.65 3.03
C LEU A 98 -35.87 70.01 3.68
N THR A 99 -36.39 70.25 4.87
CA THR A 99 -36.10 71.45 5.68
C THR A 99 -34.79 71.36 6.46
N GLN A 100 -33.96 70.36 6.16
CA GLN A 100 -32.61 70.12 6.70
C GLN A 100 -32.55 69.76 8.19
N THR A 101 -33.70 69.56 8.85
CA THR A 101 -33.73 69.00 10.22
C THR A 101 -33.44 67.50 10.18
N ILE A 102 -32.77 67.02 11.23
CA ILE A 102 -32.22 65.66 11.30
C ILE A 102 -32.73 64.96 12.56
N GLY A 103 -33.07 63.69 12.42
CA GLY A 103 -33.27 62.75 13.52
C GLY A 103 -32.27 61.62 13.39
N ILE A 104 -31.68 61.20 14.51
CA ILE A 104 -30.70 60.12 14.58
C ILE A 104 -31.14 59.14 15.66
N LEU A 105 -31.06 57.85 15.37
CA LEU A 105 -31.06 56.77 16.35
C LEU A 105 -29.70 56.08 16.28
N GLU A 106 -28.94 56.21 17.35
CA GLU A 106 -27.51 55.87 17.38
C GLU A 106 -27.26 54.37 17.55
N ASN A 107 -26.18 53.86 16.95
CA ASN A 107 -25.60 52.53 17.16
C ASN A 107 -26.60 51.36 17.00
N GLN A 108 -27.29 51.29 15.86
CA GLN A 108 -28.40 50.34 15.68
C GLN A 108 -28.04 49.10 14.87
N ILE A 109 -27.21 49.24 13.82
CA ILE A 109 -27.01 48.16 12.84
C ILE A 109 -25.56 47.69 12.86
N ASN A 110 -25.35 46.40 13.11
CA ASN A 110 -24.07 45.72 12.94
C ASN A 110 -24.03 44.93 11.62
N VAL A 111 -22.85 44.53 11.20
CA VAL A 111 -22.56 43.64 10.08
C VAL A 111 -22.11 42.30 10.65
N ASP A 112 -22.78 41.23 10.24
CA ASP A 112 -22.43 39.87 10.64
C ASP A 112 -22.54 38.97 9.41
N ASN A 113 -21.39 38.53 8.90
CA ASN A 113 -21.32 37.72 7.69
C ASN A 113 -21.25 36.24 8.02
N ALA A 114 -21.83 35.41 7.15
CA ALA A 114 -21.61 33.97 7.26
C ALA A 114 -20.13 33.60 7.04
N PRO A 115 -19.61 32.58 7.74
CA PRO A 115 -18.24 32.15 7.56
C PRO A 115 -17.97 31.69 6.12
N THR A 116 -16.79 31.98 5.61
CA THR A 116 -16.37 31.60 4.26
C THR A 116 -15.40 30.43 4.30
N TRP A 117 -15.76 29.35 3.63
CA TRP A 117 -14.91 28.16 3.49
C TRP A 117 -13.64 28.44 2.67
N THR A 118 -12.48 28.13 3.24
CA THR A 118 -11.19 28.13 2.52
C THR A 118 -10.87 26.75 1.96
N THR A 119 -11.31 25.67 2.61
CA THR A 119 -11.24 24.31 2.04
C THR A 119 -12.15 24.20 0.81
N SER A 120 -11.59 23.75 -0.31
CA SER A 120 -12.33 23.55 -1.55
C SER A 120 -13.36 22.42 -1.42
N SER A 121 -14.54 22.60 -2.02
CA SER A 121 -15.58 21.55 -2.03
C SER A 121 -15.15 20.32 -2.81
N GLY A 122 -15.72 19.16 -2.48
CA GLY A 122 -15.45 17.90 -3.18
C GLY A 122 -14.55 16.96 -2.41
N ASN A 123 -13.70 16.20 -3.13
CA ASN A 123 -12.87 15.17 -2.51
C ASN A 123 -11.74 15.80 -1.71
N LEU A 124 -11.65 15.45 -0.42
CA LEU A 124 -10.55 15.85 0.45
C LEU A 124 -9.31 14.98 0.20
N GLY A 125 -9.50 13.72 -0.17
CA GLY A 125 -8.41 12.78 -0.46
C GLY A 125 -8.81 11.33 -0.27
N THR A 126 -7.80 10.47 -0.30
CA THR A 126 -7.93 9.03 -0.08
C THR A 126 -7.16 8.62 1.17
N ILE A 127 -7.75 7.77 1.99
CA ILE A 127 -7.16 7.18 3.20
C ILE A 127 -7.17 5.66 3.07
N GLN A 128 -6.11 5.02 3.57
CA GLN A 128 -6.13 3.57 3.75
C GLN A 128 -6.98 3.24 4.97
N ASP A 129 -7.69 2.12 4.97
CA ASP A 129 -8.54 1.74 6.09
C ASP A 129 -7.77 1.24 7.32
N ASP A 130 -6.45 1.10 7.21
CA ASP A 130 -5.53 0.86 8.32
C ASP A 130 -4.72 2.11 8.75
N ASP A 131 -4.97 3.27 8.14
CA ASP A 131 -4.33 4.53 8.53
C ASP A 131 -4.97 5.10 9.80
N THR A 132 -4.15 5.51 10.77
CA THR A 132 -4.63 6.13 12.02
C THR A 132 -4.15 7.57 12.18
N GLY A 133 -4.90 8.38 12.93
CA GLY A 133 -4.50 9.75 13.31
C GLY A 133 -5.33 10.82 12.61
N THR A 134 -4.73 11.99 12.35
CA THR A 134 -5.40 13.10 11.65
C THR A 134 -5.18 12.99 10.15
N HIS A 135 -6.28 12.94 9.39
CA HIS A 135 -6.27 12.72 7.94
C HIS A 135 -6.45 14.03 7.16
N PHE A 136 -7.38 14.88 7.62
CA PHE A 136 -7.68 16.15 6.96
C PHE A 136 -7.97 17.23 8.00
N THR A 137 -7.83 18.49 7.61
CA THR A 137 -8.26 19.64 8.43
C THR A 137 -9.10 20.57 7.57
N LEU A 138 -10.37 20.69 7.95
CA LEU A 138 -11.30 21.65 7.39
C LEU A 138 -10.97 23.06 7.88
N ALA A 139 -11.14 24.04 7.00
CA ALA A 139 -10.86 25.44 7.30
C ALA A 139 -11.90 26.38 6.67
N ALA A 140 -12.35 27.33 7.48
CA ALA A 140 -13.16 28.47 7.11
C ALA A 140 -12.67 29.70 7.89
N SER A 141 -13.02 30.89 7.41
CA SER A 141 -12.71 32.17 8.03
C SER A 141 -13.97 33.00 8.20
N ASP A 142 -14.00 33.79 9.25
CA ASP A 142 -15.02 34.79 9.51
C ASP A 142 -14.44 36.20 9.37
N ALA A 143 -15.19 37.13 8.76
CA ALA A 143 -14.68 38.48 8.50
C ALA A 143 -14.68 39.35 9.77
N GLU A 144 -15.58 39.05 10.71
CA GLU A 144 -15.75 39.74 11.99
C GLU A 144 -14.81 39.16 13.06
N GLY A 145 -14.19 38.03 12.79
CA GLY A 145 -13.20 37.38 13.65
C GLY A 145 -13.82 36.42 14.66
N ASP A 146 -15.07 36.02 14.44
CA ASP A 146 -15.75 35.04 15.27
C ASP A 146 -15.05 33.67 15.22
N THR A 147 -15.13 32.96 16.35
CA THR A 147 -14.57 31.60 16.43
C THR A 147 -15.44 30.65 15.62
N ILE A 148 -14.81 29.94 14.68
CA ILE A 148 -15.51 28.94 13.85
C ILE A 148 -15.68 27.63 14.61
N ALA A 149 -16.92 27.13 14.62
CA ALA A 149 -17.24 25.76 15.00
C ALA A 149 -17.59 24.91 13.77
N TYR A 150 -17.11 23.67 13.72
CA TYR A 150 -17.33 22.73 12.63
C TYR A 150 -18.26 21.59 13.06
N THR A 151 -19.26 21.29 12.24
CA THR A 151 -20.16 20.15 12.44
C THR A 151 -20.49 19.47 11.11
N GLU A 152 -21.08 18.28 11.19
CA GLU A 152 -21.70 17.62 10.05
C GLU A 152 -23.22 17.87 10.09
N THR A 153 -23.84 18.08 8.92
CA THR A 153 -25.30 18.29 8.79
C THR A 153 -25.94 17.34 7.79
N GLY A 154 -27.22 17.01 8.00
CA GLY A 154 -28.00 16.09 7.17
C GLY A 154 -27.96 14.63 7.66
N ALA A 155 -26.79 13.99 7.56
CA ALA A 155 -26.54 12.62 8.03
C ALA A 155 -25.17 12.54 8.71
N THR A 156 -24.98 11.60 9.64
CA THR A 156 -23.69 11.39 10.31
C THR A 156 -22.90 10.28 9.61
N ASN A 157 -22.13 10.65 8.59
CA ASN A 157 -21.35 9.72 7.78
C ASN A 157 -19.89 9.63 8.25
N ILE A 158 -19.34 10.70 8.83
CA ILE A 158 -17.94 10.71 9.32
C ILE A 158 -17.76 9.64 10.41
N SER A 159 -18.60 9.65 11.45
CA SER A 159 -18.51 8.64 12.53
C SER A 159 -18.90 7.24 12.10
N GLY A 160 -19.81 7.12 11.12
CA GLY A 160 -20.18 5.84 10.52
C GLY A 160 -19.01 5.17 9.78
N ALA A 161 -18.00 5.95 9.40
CA ALA A 161 -16.80 5.49 8.72
C ALA A 161 -15.58 5.33 9.66
N GLY A 162 -15.77 5.38 10.98
CA GLY A 162 -14.67 5.26 11.96
C GLY A 162 -13.90 6.57 12.22
N LEU A 163 -14.33 7.68 11.63
CA LEU A 163 -13.68 8.99 11.75
C LEU A 163 -14.42 9.91 12.73
N ALA A 164 -13.77 10.99 13.15
CA ALA A 164 -14.34 12.01 14.00
C ALA A 164 -13.93 13.40 13.49
N LEU A 165 -14.88 14.34 13.48
CA LEU A 165 -14.65 15.75 13.19
C LEU A 165 -14.49 16.51 14.51
N ASN A 166 -13.33 17.13 14.72
CA ASN A 166 -13.09 18.04 15.83
C ASN A 166 -13.80 19.37 15.57
N SER A 167 -14.76 19.73 16.42
CA SER A 167 -15.59 20.90 16.23
C SER A 167 -14.87 22.23 16.37
N SER A 168 -13.71 22.30 17.03
CA SER A 168 -12.97 23.55 17.23
C SER A 168 -11.82 23.73 16.25
N THR A 169 -11.27 22.65 15.71
CA THR A 169 -10.10 22.71 14.82
C THR A 169 -10.40 22.33 13.38
N GLY A 170 -11.56 21.72 13.10
CA GLY A 170 -11.90 21.17 11.79
C GLY A 170 -11.12 19.90 11.43
N ALA A 171 -10.31 19.36 12.34
CA ALA A 171 -9.55 18.14 12.10
C ALA A 171 -10.48 16.92 11.98
N ILE A 172 -10.33 16.16 10.90
CA ILE A 172 -10.95 14.85 10.70
C ILE A 172 -9.89 13.81 11.03
N SER A 173 -10.14 13.00 12.06
CA SER A 173 -9.19 12.02 12.58
C SER A 173 -9.86 10.72 12.98
N GLY A 174 -9.12 9.63 13.03
CA GLY A 174 -9.63 8.35 13.51
C GLY A 174 -8.91 7.18 12.87
N ASP A 175 -9.54 6.02 12.99
CA ASP A 175 -9.17 4.75 12.36
C ASP A 175 -10.36 4.36 11.48
N PRO A 176 -10.26 4.48 10.14
CA PRO A 176 -11.37 4.21 9.26
C PRO A 176 -11.89 2.77 9.43
N THR A 177 -13.17 2.54 9.14
CA THR A 177 -13.68 1.17 9.14
C THR A 177 -13.16 0.42 7.90
N ASP A 178 -12.63 -0.79 8.11
CA ASP A 178 -12.19 -1.71 7.04
C ASP A 178 -13.23 -1.86 5.93
N VAL A 179 -12.79 -1.76 4.67
CA VAL A 179 -13.62 -1.89 3.48
C VAL A 179 -13.07 -2.94 2.51
N GLY A 180 -13.95 -3.72 1.89
CA GLY A 180 -13.54 -4.71 0.88
C GLY A 180 -13.11 -4.11 -0.46
N SER A 181 -13.42 -2.83 -0.70
CA SER A 181 -13.09 -2.07 -1.90
C SER A 181 -13.19 -0.57 -1.61
N SER A 182 -12.61 0.27 -2.49
CA SER A 182 -12.71 1.72 -2.40
C SER A 182 -14.15 2.19 -2.16
N THR A 183 -14.36 2.89 -1.06
CA THR A 183 -15.68 3.35 -0.58
C THR A 183 -15.65 4.87 -0.42
N THR A 184 -16.65 5.56 -0.97
CA THR A 184 -16.77 7.02 -0.85
C THR A 184 -17.68 7.41 0.31
N VAL A 185 -17.15 8.18 1.26
CA VAL A 185 -17.87 8.77 2.39
C VAL A 185 -18.18 10.22 2.06
N SER A 186 -19.41 10.50 1.63
CA SER A 186 -19.87 11.86 1.32
C SER A 186 -20.53 12.51 2.53
N PHE A 187 -20.22 13.76 2.81
CA PHE A 187 -20.82 14.50 3.93
C PHE A 187 -20.94 16.00 3.61
N THR A 188 -21.81 16.68 4.36
CA THR A 188 -21.92 18.14 4.31
C THR A 188 -21.32 18.71 5.59
N GLY A 189 -20.17 19.37 5.46
CA GLY A 189 -19.56 20.11 6.55
C GLY A 189 -20.27 21.46 6.72
N ARG A 190 -20.53 21.83 7.97
CA ARG A 190 -21.06 23.14 8.37
C ARG A 190 -20.00 23.88 9.18
N ALA A 191 -19.67 25.09 8.73
CA ALA A 191 -18.93 26.07 9.52
C ALA A 191 -19.93 27.03 10.15
N THR A 192 -19.79 27.31 11.44
CA THR A 192 -20.65 28.22 12.20
C THR A 192 -19.77 29.31 12.82
N ALA A 193 -20.10 30.57 12.59
CA ALA A 193 -19.53 31.74 13.24
C ALA A 193 -20.70 32.49 13.91
N GLY A 194 -20.66 32.65 15.23
CA GLY A 194 -21.79 33.20 15.98
C GLY A 194 -23.10 32.46 15.68
N SER A 195 -24.07 33.18 15.09
CA SER A 195 -25.38 32.63 14.68
C SER A 195 -25.44 32.21 13.20
N LYS A 196 -24.40 32.55 12.43
CA LYS A 196 -24.34 32.34 10.98
C LYS A 196 -23.72 30.99 10.64
N THR A 197 -24.14 30.42 9.52
CA THR A 197 -23.67 29.12 9.06
C THR A 197 -23.39 29.11 7.58
N ALA A 198 -22.39 28.33 7.16
CA ALA A 198 -22.11 28.03 5.77
C ALA A 198 -21.90 26.52 5.60
N ASP A 199 -22.69 25.92 4.71
CA ASP A 199 -22.63 24.50 4.39
C ASP A 199 -21.79 24.25 3.12
N ARG A 200 -21.00 23.17 3.13
CA ARG A 200 -20.20 22.74 1.98
C ARG A 200 -20.14 21.22 1.88
N ALA A 201 -20.33 20.73 0.66
CA ALA A 201 -20.24 19.30 0.37
C ALA A 201 -18.77 18.86 0.22
N PHE A 202 -18.44 17.76 0.91
CA PHE A 202 -17.15 17.09 0.86
C PHE A 202 -17.33 15.59 0.66
N ASN A 203 -16.27 14.91 0.24
CA ASN A 203 -16.17 13.46 0.34
C ASN A 203 -14.74 13.03 0.68
N ILE A 204 -14.63 11.83 1.22
CA ILE A 204 -13.37 11.13 1.48
C ILE A 204 -13.49 9.73 0.86
N ILE A 205 -12.41 9.25 0.25
CA ILE A 205 -12.35 7.88 -0.27
C ILE A 205 -11.56 7.03 0.72
N ILE A 206 -12.17 5.96 1.26
CA ILE A 206 -11.50 4.96 2.09
C ILE A 206 -11.17 3.76 1.20
N THR A 207 -9.95 3.23 1.27
CA THR A 207 -9.50 2.09 0.45
C THR A 207 -8.80 1.03 1.29
N PRO A 208 -8.94 -0.27 0.97
CA PRO A 208 -8.16 -1.29 1.66
C PRO A 208 -6.66 -1.14 1.37
N PRO A 209 -5.78 -1.60 2.28
CA PRO A 209 -4.36 -1.60 2.05
C PRO A 209 -3.97 -2.48 0.86
N PRO A 210 -2.89 -2.12 0.16
CA PRO A 210 -2.32 -2.98 -0.87
C PRO A 210 -1.88 -4.30 -0.23
N SER A 211 -2.33 -5.41 -0.79
CA SER A 211 -1.97 -6.75 -0.34
C SER A 211 -1.42 -7.58 -1.48
N LEU A 212 -0.54 -8.52 -1.12
CA LEU A 212 -0.05 -9.56 -2.00
C LEU A 212 -0.64 -10.87 -1.50
N LEU A 213 -1.16 -11.64 -2.43
CA LEU A 213 -1.81 -12.90 -2.18
C LEU A 213 -0.92 -14.02 -2.73
N ILE A 214 -0.61 -15.01 -1.90
CA ILE A 214 -0.02 -16.28 -2.34
C ILE A 214 -1.09 -17.35 -2.16
N GLY A 215 -1.64 -17.84 -3.28
CA GLY A 215 -2.84 -18.68 -3.26
C GLY A 215 -4.00 -17.92 -2.60
N SER A 216 -4.53 -18.45 -1.50
CA SER A 216 -5.59 -17.82 -0.71
C SER A 216 -5.10 -17.03 0.51
N THR A 217 -3.79 -16.95 0.74
CA THR A 217 -3.22 -16.22 1.88
C THR A 217 -2.88 -14.80 1.46
N ALA A 218 -3.60 -13.82 2.02
CA ALA A 218 -3.31 -12.40 1.84
C ALA A 218 -2.34 -11.90 2.91
N THR A 219 -1.43 -11.00 2.52
CA THR A 219 -0.56 -10.26 3.44
C THR A 219 -0.59 -8.80 3.03
N ASN A 220 -0.87 -7.91 3.98
CA ASN A 220 -0.82 -6.47 3.74
C ASN A 220 0.63 -6.05 3.56
N PHE A 221 0.88 -5.33 2.49
CA PHE A 221 2.18 -4.78 2.14
C PHE A 221 2.08 -3.26 2.23
N VAL A 222 1.90 -2.74 3.45
CA VAL A 222 1.82 -1.30 3.75
C VAL A 222 3.20 -0.74 4.04
N ASP A 223 3.95 -1.38 4.94
CA ASP A 223 5.28 -0.92 5.33
C ASP A 223 6.42 -1.56 4.54
N SER A 224 7.49 -0.78 4.33
CA SER A 224 8.77 -1.30 3.86
C SER A 224 9.24 -2.43 4.79
N GLY A 225 9.65 -3.56 4.22
CA GLY A 225 10.07 -4.73 4.99
C GLY A 225 8.96 -5.70 5.38
N ALA A 226 7.67 -5.39 5.13
CA ALA A 226 6.62 -6.39 5.20
C ALA A 226 6.97 -7.59 4.30
N THR A 227 6.70 -8.82 4.73
CA THR A 227 7.09 -10.03 4.01
C THR A 227 5.95 -11.02 3.83
N ALA A 228 5.88 -11.66 2.67
CA ALA A 228 5.05 -12.85 2.42
C ALA A 228 5.93 -13.97 1.87
N SER A 229 5.69 -15.21 2.29
CA SER A 229 6.55 -16.33 1.93
C SER A 229 5.79 -17.60 1.61
N LYS A 230 6.39 -18.44 0.76
CA LYS A 230 5.98 -19.82 0.53
C LYS A 230 7.18 -20.72 0.75
N THR A 231 7.08 -21.61 1.73
CA THR A 231 8.15 -22.55 2.12
C THR A 231 7.75 -24.02 1.94
N THR A 232 6.47 -24.28 1.69
CA THR A 232 5.97 -25.62 1.36
C THR A 232 6.11 -25.86 -0.15
N SER A 233 6.58 -27.05 -0.51
CA SER A 233 6.69 -27.43 -1.92
C SER A 233 5.33 -27.45 -2.60
N GLY A 234 5.28 -26.98 -3.84
CA GLY A 234 4.07 -27.01 -4.65
C GLY A 234 3.94 -25.77 -5.51
N TYR A 235 2.78 -25.69 -6.15
CA TYR A 235 2.39 -24.62 -7.04
C TYR A 235 1.53 -23.61 -6.28
N GLU A 236 1.73 -22.31 -6.49
CA GLU A 236 0.76 -21.28 -6.12
C GLU A 236 0.75 -20.13 -7.14
N THR A 237 -0.38 -19.45 -7.23
CA THR A 237 -0.47 -18.14 -7.89
C THR A 237 -0.10 -17.02 -6.94
N VAL A 238 0.45 -15.95 -7.50
CA VAL A 238 0.69 -14.69 -6.79
C VAL A 238 -0.05 -13.57 -7.50
N THR A 239 -0.86 -12.83 -6.76
CA THR A 239 -1.58 -11.63 -7.25
C THR A 239 -1.41 -10.49 -6.26
N VAL A 240 -1.68 -9.26 -6.73
CA VAL A 240 -1.62 -8.05 -5.89
C VAL A 240 -2.87 -7.21 -6.11
N THR A 241 -3.33 -6.51 -5.06
CA THR A 241 -4.51 -5.63 -5.14
C THR A 241 -4.19 -4.24 -5.67
N ALA A 242 -2.92 -3.85 -5.66
CA ALA A 242 -2.39 -2.63 -6.24
C ALA A 242 -0.98 -2.88 -6.80
N ASP A 243 -0.55 -2.04 -7.74
CA ASP A 243 0.82 -2.09 -8.25
C ASP A 243 1.81 -1.88 -7.10
N MET A 244 2.81 -2.76 -6.98
CA MET A 244 3.79 -2.69 -5.90
C MET A 244 5.16 -3.17 -6.32
N SER A 245 6.20 -2.51 -5.80
CA SER A 245 7.58 -2.96 -5.94
C SER A 245 7.95 -3.87 -4.78
N VAL A 246 8.48 -5.05 -5.08
CA VAL A 246 8.91 -6.04 -4.09
C VAL A 246 10.29 -6.57 -4.43
N TYR A 247 11.07 -6.85 -3.39
CA TYR A 247 12.20 -7.77 -3.46
C TYR A 247 11.70 -9.20 -3.45
N VAL A 248 12.30 -10.05 -4.29
CA VAL A 248 12.02 -11.48 -4.34
C VAL A 248 13.31 -12.24 -4.11
N ASP A 249 13.31 -13.13 -3.12
CA ASP A 249 14.42 -14.00 -2.77
C ASP A 249 13.96 -15.46 -2.92
N LEU A 250 14.69 -16.27 -3.71
CA LEU A 250 14.36 -17.66 -4.02
C LEU A 250 15.47 -18.62 -3.58
N TRP A 251 15.05 -19.76 -3.03
CA TRP A 251 15.91 -20.90 -2.72
C TRP A 251 15.40 -22.16 -3.42
N GLY A 252 16.27 -22.85 -4.14
CA GLY A 252 16.00 -24.19 -4.68
C GLY A 252 16.04 -25.22 -3.56
N ALA A 253 15.37 -26.35 -3.72
CA ALA A 253 15.36 -27.39 -2.69
C ALA A 253 16.70 -28.12 -2.61
N GLY A 254 17.03 -28.63 -1.42
CA GLY A 254 18.22 -29.48 -1.23
C GLY A 254 17.96 -30.91 -1.68
N GLY A 255 19.02 -31.67 -1.95
CA GLY A 255 18.94 -33.12 -2.16
C GLY A 255 18.92 -33.89 -0.84
N GLY A 256 18.32 -35.07 -0.83
CA GLY A 256 18.18 -35.95 0.34
C GLY A 256 19.42 -36.77 0.66
N ALA A 257 19.49 -37.30 1.87
CA ALA A 257 20.53 -38.21 2.32
C ALA A 257 20.17 -39.69 2.06
N PRO A 258 21.18 -40.60 2.02
CA PRO A 258 20.94 -42.05 2.01
C PRO A 258 20.35 -42.59 3.33
N VAL A 259 19.72 -43.78 3.29
CA VAL A 259 19.08 -44.43 4.49
C VAL A 259 20.05 -45.13 5.42
N SER A 260 21.26 -45.47 4.94
CA SER A 260 22.27 -46.18 5.71
C SER A 260 23.51 -45.29 5.86
N CYS A 261 23.68 -44.77 7.06
CA CYS A 261 24.74 -43.84 7.42
C CYS A 261 25.98 -44.58 7.92
N ASP A 262 26.76 -45.14 7.00
CA ASP A 262 28.05 -45.73 7.42
C ASP A 262 29.11 -44.65 7.65
N ASN A 263 28.91 -43.42 7.12
CA ASN A 263 29.76 -42.21 7.26
C ASN A 263 29.02 -40.95 6.73
N ALA A 264 29.61 -39.75 6.92
CA ALA A 264 29.19 -38.37 6.58
C ALA A 264 28.61 -38.13 5.14
N SER A 265 27.54 -38.82 4.80
CA SER A 265 26.91 -38.83 3.49
C SER A 265 25.72 -37.89 3.48
N HIS A 266 25.82 -36.79 2.73
CA HIS A 266 24.86 -35.70 2.82
C HIS A 266 24.36 -35.30 1.44
N GLY A 267 23.11 -34.84 1.38
CA GLY A 267 22.60 -34.21 0.18
C GLY A 267 23.19 -32.82 -0.05
N SER A 268 23.19 -32.39 -1.31
CA SER A 268 23.72 -31.09 -1.72
C SER A 268 22.68 -29.99 -1.54
N ALA A 269 23.12 -28.75 -1.37
CA ALA A 269 22.21 -27.62 -1.19
C ALA A 269 21.66 -27.10 -2.53
N GLY A 270 20.46 -26.53 -2.49
CA GLY A 270 19.85 -25.83 -3.62
C GLY A 270 20.45 -24.43 -3.85
N GLY A 271 20.35 -23.97 -5.08
CA GLY A 271 20.78 -22.65 -5.54
C GLY A 271 19.95 -21.51 -4.96
N MET A 272 20.36 -20.29 -5.28
CA MET A 272 19.68 -19.07 -4.85
C MET A 272 19.72 -18.00 -5.94
N ALA A 273 18.63 -17.24 -6.08
CA ALA A 273 18.56 -16.07 -6.93
C ALA A 273 17.69 -14.99 -6.26
N TYR A 274 18.01 -13.73 -6.50
CA TYR A 274 17.20 -12.62 -6.00
C TYR A 274 17.03 -11.51 -7.03
N GLY A 275 15.97 -10.72 -6.87
CA GLY A 275 15.72 -9.54 -7.68
C GLY A 275 14.74 -8.58 -7.04
N GLN A 276 14.50 -7.46 -7.70
CA GLN A 276 13.40 -6.55 -7.45
C GLN A 276 12.47 -6.56 -8.66
N ILE A 277 11.17 -6.56 -8.44
CA ILE A 277 10.15 -6.55 -9.50
C ILE A 277 9.00 -5.64 -9.10
N THR A 278 8.39 -4.98 -10.08
CA THR A 278 7.07 -4.38 -9.93
C THR A 278 6.01 -5.41 -10.27
N LEU A 279 5.24 -5.83 -9.27
CA LEU A 279 4.03 -6.62 -9.46
C LEU A 279 2.89 -5.69 -9.85
N LEU A 280 2.17 -6.05 -10.91
CA LEU A 280 1.07 -5.23 -11.45
C LEU A 280 -0.28 -5.82 -11.02
N ALA A 281 -1.17 -4.95 -10.56
CA ALA A 281 -2.56 -5.30 -10.27
C ALA A 281 -3.24 -5.87 -11.52
N GLY A 282 -4.03 -6.93 -11.32
CA GLY A 282 -4.67 -7.67 -12.42
C GLY A 282 -3.73 -8.61 -13.20
N THR A 283 -2.42 -8.64 -12.88
CA THR A 283 -1.49 -9.64 -13.43
C THR A 283 -1.35 -10.81 -12.47
N THR A 284 -1.52 -12.03 -13.00
CA THR A 284 -1.24 -13.26 -12.25
C THR A 284 0.22 -13.67 -12.47
N TYR A 285 0.93 -13.81 -11.37
CA TYR A 285 2.26 -14.40 -11.30
C TYR A 285 2.15 -15.81 -10.72
N VAL A 286 3.24 -16.54 -10.80
CA VAL A 286 3.29 -17.92 -10.33
C VAL A 286 4.56 -18.20 -9.57
N ILE A 287 4.43 -19.06 -8.57
CA ILE A 287 5.55 -19.69 -7.89
C ILE A 287 5.42 -21.21 -7.99
N LEU A 288 6.55 -21.86 -8.20
CA LEU A 288 6.70 -23.30 -7.97
C LEU A 288 7.82 -23.47 -6.96
N VAL A 289 7.51 -24.06 -5.81
CA VAL A 289 8.48 -24.37 -4.77
C VAL A 289 8.88 -25.84 -4.89
N GLY A 290 10.17 -26.08 -5.10
CA GLY A 290 10.71 -27.42 -5.29
C GLY A 290 10.60 -28.31 -4.06
N LEU A 291 10.41 -29.61 -4.28
CA LEU A 291 10.37 -30.61 -3.22
C LEU A 291 11.80 -30.89 -2.71
N GLY A 292 11.98 -30.98 -1.39
CA GLY A 292 13.24 -31.47 -0.83
C GLY A 292 13.47 -32.92 -1.23
N GLY A 293 14.71 -33.28 -1.55
CA GLY A 293 15.07 -34.65 -1.84
C GLY A 293 14.76 -35.57 -0.66
N MET A 294 14.18 -36.73 -0.96
CA MET A 294 13.77 -37.73 0.02
C MET A 294 14.87 -38.78 0.24
N GLU A 295 14.69 -39.56 1.30
CA GLU A 295 15.57 -40.67 1.71
C GLU A 295 15.12 -42.00 1.05
N GLY A 296 16.05 -42.79 0.51
CA GLY A 296 15.84 -44.20 0.18
C GLY A 296 15.36 -44.53 -1.24
N SER A 297 14.89 -45.76 -1.44
CA SER A 297 14.39 -46.26 -2.74
C SER A 297 12.87 -46.08 -2.86
N GLN A 298 12.39 -44.86 -2.66
CA GLN A 298 10.95 -44.56 -2.78
C GLN A 298 10.59 -44.28 -4.25
N SER A 299 9.49 -44.87 -4.74
CA SER A 299 8.90 -44.50 -6.04
C SER A 299 8.25 -43.12 -5.89
N LEU A 300 8.86 -42.10 -6.47
CA LEU A 300 8.45 -40.72 -6.23
C LEU A 300 7.53 -40.19 -7.31
N THR A 301 6.57 -39.38 -6.86
CA THR A 301 5.91 -38.40 -7.71
C THR A 301 6.95 -37.36 -8.15
N LYS A 302 7.11 -37.18 -9.46
CA LYS A 302 8.04 -36.22 -10.06
C LYS A 302 7.72 -34.75 -9.73
N PHE A 303 6.63 -34.50 -9.01
CA PHE A 303 6.14 -33.18 -8.65
C PHE A 303 6.41 -32.82 -7.17
N PRO A 304 6.83 -31.58 -6.89
CA PRO A 304 7.44 -30.61 -7.81
C PRO A 304 8.95 -30.87 -8.02
N ASP A 305 9.31 -31.25 -9.25
CA ASP A 305 10.66 -31.39 -9.80
C ASP A 305 11.66 -32.27 -9.04
N ASN A 306 11.25 -33.37 -8.44
CA ASN A 306 12.19 -34.26 -7.74
C ASN A 306 13.17 -34.97 -8.72
N GLY A 307 14.43 -35.18 -8.33
CA GLY A 307 15.43 -35.90 -9.12
C GLY A 307 15.19 -37.42 -9.14
N GLU A 308 15.05 -38.00 -10.34
CA GLU A 308 14.78 -39.43 -10.54
C GLU A 308 16.02 -40.32 -10.29
N HIS A 309 15.77 -41.53 -9.79
CA HIS A 309 16.76 -42.60 -9.63
C HIS A 309 16.32 -43.82 -10.45
N THR A 310 17.18 -44.38 -11.32
CA THR A 310 16.76 -45.46 -12.23
C THR A 310 16.98 -46.89 -11.73
N ASN A 311 17.61 -47.11 -10.58
CA ASN A 311 17.97 -48.46 -10.14
C ASN A 311 17.51 -48.77 -8.71
N SER A 312 16.85 -49.91 -8.47
CA SER A 312 16.41 -50.39 -7.13
C SER A 312 17.53 -50.81 -6.16
N MET A 313 18.68 -50.14 -6.15
CA MET A 313 19.69 -50.38 -5.12
C MET A 313 19.31 -49.63 -3.85
N ASN A 314 18.75 -50.38 -2.90
CA ASN A 314 18.40 -49.95 -1.54
C ASN A 314 19.54 -49.12 -0.92
N ALA A 315 19.29 -47.81 -0.72
CA ALA A 315 19.88 -46.93 0.30
C ALA A 315 20.34 -45.52 -0.12
N ARG A 316 19.85 -44.89 -1.19
CA ARG A 316 20.45 -43.64 -1.75
C ARG A 316 19.55 -42.40 -1.57
N GLY A 317 20.12 -41.20 -1.66
CA GLY A 317 19.39 -39.93 -1.55
C GLY A 317 18.91 -39.40 -2.90
N HIS A 318 17.71 -38.81 -2.94
CA HIS A 318 17.13 -38.20 -4.15
C HIS A 318 17.56 -36.74 -4.34
N GLY A 319 17.59 -36.24 -5.57
CA GLY A 319 17.83 -34.81 -5.84
C GLY A 319 16.61 -33.95 -5.49
N GLY A 320 16.81 -32.73 -5.02
CA GLY A 320 15.69 -31.80 -4.76
C GLY A 320 15.04 -31.29 -6.05
N GLY A 321 14.01 -30.46 -5.91
CA GLY A 321 13.39 -29.70 -7.00
C GLY A 321 13.76 -28.22 -7.05
N SER A 322 13.71 -27.65 -8.26
CA SER A 322 13.96 -26.23 -8.49
C SER A 322 12.80 -25.34 -7.99
N THR A 323 13.12 -24.14 -7.52
CA THR A 323 12.13 -23.11 -7.18
C THR A 323 12.11 -22.01 -8.23
N ARG A 324 10.93 -21.52 -8.59
CA ARG A 324 10.76 -20.61 -9.74
C ARG A 324 9.71 -19.54 -9.45
N PHE A 325 9.92 -18.37 -10.03
CA PHE A 325 8.97 -17.26 -10.01
C PHE A 325 8.86 -16.64 -11.41
N GLY A 326 7.63 -16.40 -11.89
CA GLY A 326 7.39 -15.88 -13.24
C GLY A 326 5.95 -15.44 -13.51
N LEU A 327 5.67 -15.07 -14.76
CA LEU A 327 4.34 -14.66 -15.22
C LEU A 327 3.45 -15.87 -15.56
N TYR A 328 2.15 -15.79 -15.28
CA TYR A 328 1.18 -16.85 -15.60
C TYR A 328 0.79 -16.92 -17.08
N THR A 329 0.92 -15.81 -17.84
CA THR A 329 0.30 -15.55 -19.16
C THR A 329 0.75 -16.44 -20.34
N GLN A 330 1.37 -17.58 -20.09
CA GLN A 330 1.63 -18.58 -21.12
C GLN A 330 1.07 -19.94 -20.74
N SER A 331 0.37 -20.58 -21.69
CA SER A 331 -0.06 -21.98 -21.61
C SER A 331 1.12 -22.88 -21.22
N GLY A 332 1.21 -23.29 -19.96
CA GLY A 332 2.39 -24.00 -19.46
C GLY A 332 2.54 -24.12 -17.95
N PHE A 333 1.92 -23.22 -17.19
CA PHE A 333 1.71 -23.39 -15.75
C PHE A 333 0.34 -24.06 -15.46
N ASN A 334 -0.09 -24.97 -16.34
CA ASN A 334 -1.30 -25.80 -16.12
C ASN A 334 -0.91 -27.07 -15.35
N ILE A 335 -0.17 -26.89 -14.26
CA ILE A 335 0.43 -27.96 -13.48
C ILE A 335 -0.59 -28.43 -12.44
N THR A 336 -1.44 -29.37 -12.83
CA THR A 336 -2.01 -30.29 -11.83
C THR A 336 -0.91 -31.28 -11.42
N SER A 337 -1.02 -31.83 -10.21
CA SER A 337 -0.07 -32.75 -9.56
C SER A 337 0.24 -34.05 -10.34
N SER A 338 -0.30 -34.20 -11.56
CA SER A 338 -0.27 -35.40 -12.40
C SER A 338 0.39 -35.23 -13.77
N SER A 339 0.93 -34.05 -14.13
CA SER A 339 1.51 -33.81 -15.47
C SER A 339 2.94 -34.33 -15.60
N GLY A 340 3.27 -35.19 -16.57
CA GLY A 340 4.61 -35.80 -16.68
C GLY A 340 5.77 -34.85 -17.07
N ASP A 341 5.47 -33.64 -17.55
CA ASP A 341 6.44 -32.65 -18.02
C ASP A 341 6.16 -31.25 -17.40
N TYR A 342 6.89 -30.94 -16.33
CA TYR A 342 6.77 -29.71 -15.53
C TYR A 342 7.63 -28.54 -16.06
N ASN A 343 8.21 -28.71 -17.26
CA ASN A 343 9.31 -27.94 -17.77
C ASN A 343 9.00 -27.40 -19.17
N ASN A 344 8.09 -26.44 -19.23
CA ASN A 344 7.75 -25.77 -20.48
C ASN A 344 8.79 -24.68 -20.80
N THR A 345 9.44 -24.81 -21.96
CA THR A 345 10.48 -23.90 -22.46
C THR A 345 9.95 -22.53 -22.91
N SER A 346 8.64 -22.39 -23.05
CA SER A 346 7.99 -21.14 -23.47
C SER A 346 7.84 -20.16 -22.29
N ALA A 347 7.70 -20.68 -21.06
CA ALA A 347 7.42 -19.88 -19.87
C ALA A 347 8.53 -18.84 -19.60
N VAL A 348 8.11 -17.59 -19.32
CA VAL A 348 9.02 -16.50 -18.93
C VAL A 348 9.18 -16.53 -17.41
N TYR A 349 10.19 -17.28 -16.96
CA TYR A 349 10.67 -17.18 -15.59
C TYR A 349 11.44 -15.88 -15.41
N GLN A 350 11.19 -15.21 -14.29
CA GLN A 350 11.98 -14.04 -13.89
C GLN A 350 13.19 -14.52 -13.08
N LEU A 351 12.95 -15.38 -12.09
CA LEU A 351 13.96 -15.94 -11.20
C LEU A 351 13.81 -17.45 -11.12
N ILE A 352 14.94 -18.16 -11.12
CA ILE A 352 15.00 -19.60 -10.85
C ILE A 352 16.12 -19.86 -9.86
N ALA A 353 15.85 -20.73 -8.89
CA ALA A 353 16.83 -21.28 -7.97
C ALA A 353 16.85 -22.81 -8.13
N GLY A 354 17.96 -23.34 -8.65
CA GLY A 354 18.08 -24.74 -9.02
C GLY A 354 18.25 -25.70 -7.84
N ALA A 355 17.99 -26.98 -8.06
CA ALA A 355 18.02 -27.98 -6.99
C ALA A 355 19.43 -28.50 -6.65
N GLY A 356 19.61 -28.93 -5.41
CA GLY A 356 20.76 -29.76 -5.02
C GLY A 356 20.57 -31.24 -5.39
N SER A 357 21.66 -31.94 -5.70
CA SER A 357 21.65 -33.40 -5.89
C SER A 357 21.59 -34.18 -4.57
N GLY A 358 21.10 -35.42 -4.62
CA GLY A 358 21.09 -36.33 -3.47
C GLY A 358 22.48 -36.84 -3.07
N GLY A 359 22.57 -37.44 -1.89
CA GLY A 359 23.80 -38.05 -1.36
C GLY A 359 23.97 -39.52 -1.73
N ALA A 360 25.22 -39.97 -1.84
CA ALA A 360 25.57 -41.37 -2.09
C ALA A 360 25.90 -42.15 -0.80
N VAL A 361 25.79 -43.48 -0.85
CA VAL A 361 26.18 -44.38 0.24
C VAL A 361 27.70 -44.60 0.25
N TYR A 362 28.28 -44.82 1.43
CA TYR A 362 29.70 -45.13 1.65
C TYR A 362 30.63 -43.97 1.25
N ALA A 363 30.48 -42.82 1.90
CA ALA A 363 31.47 -41.74 1.78
C ALA A 363 32.66 -41.98 2.74
N ALA A 364 33.87 -41.52 2.40
CA ALA A 364 35.08 -41.95 3.09
C ALA A 364 35.24 -41.24 4.45
N TRP A 365 36.06 -41.82 5.34
CA TRP A 365 36.35 -41.38 6.72
C TRP A 365 37.05 -40.01 6.84
N SER A 366 37.34 -39.34 5.71
CA SER A 366 37.89 -37.99 5.65
C SER A 366 36.95 -37.08 4.84
N SER A 367 36.09 -36.35 5.57
CA SER A 367 35.14 -35.29 5.17
C SER A 367 34.63 -35.29 3.72
N PRO A 368 33.51 -35.96 3.43
CA PRO A 368 32.76 -35.75 2.21
C PRO A 368 31.98 -34.43 2.27
N VAL A 369 32.18 -33.57 1.26
CA VAL A 369 31.48 -32.29 1.09
C VAL A 369 30.40 -32.44 0.00
N GLY A 370 29.12 -32.52 0.33
CA GLY A 370 28.03 -32.33 -0.65
C GLY A 370 28.20 -30.99 -1.39
N GLY A 371 27.75 -30.89 -2.64
CA GLY A 371 27.91 -29.65 -3.40
C GLY A 371 27.17 -28.49 -2.75
N TYR A 372 27.84 -27.36 -2.59
CA TYR A 372 27.21 -26.12 -2.15
C TYR A 372 26.31 -25.56 -3.24
N GLY A 373 25.09 -25.22 -2.89
CA GLY A 373 24.19 -24.47 -3.75
C GLY A 373 24.47 -22.98 -3.66
N GLY A 374 24.27 -22.26 -4.77
CA GLY A 374 24.28 -20.80 -4.78
C GLY A 374 24.73 -20.21 -6.11
N GLY A 375 24.67 -18.88 -6.19
CA GLY A 375 25.41 -18.10 -7.18
C GLY A 375 24.96 -18.26 -8.62
N THR A 376 25.84 -17.78 -9.49
CA THR A 376 25.85 -18.08 -10.93
C THR A 376 26.21 -19.54 -11.24
N SER A 377 26.74 -20.25 -10.25
CA SER A 377 27.21 -21.63 -10.38
C SER A 377 27.20 -22.33 -9.02
N GLY A 378 26.72 -23.57 -8.98
CA GLY A 378 26.86 -24.45 -7.83
C GLY A 378 28.29 -24.98 -7.72
N ALA A 379 28.67 -25.41 -6.53
CA ALA A 379 29.93 -26.12 -6.33
C ALA A 379 29.79 -27.60 -6.69
N ALA A 380 30.88 -28.21 -7.18
CA ALA A 380 30.95 -29.66 -7.31
C ALA A 380 30.86 -30.33 -5.93
N GLY A 381 30.35 -31.55 -5.91
CA GLY A 381 30.46 -32.40 -4.72
C GLY A 381 31.90 -32.82 -4.45
N GLY A 382 32.12 -33.38 -3.28
CA GLY A 382 33.37 -33.95 -2.82
C GLY A 382 33.33 -35.48 -2.81
N GLY A 383 34.48 -36.09 -2.56
CA GLY A 383 34.61 -37.54 -2.50
C GLY A 383 35.95 -38.02 -3.03
N TYR A 384 36.64 -38.83 -2.23
CA TYR A 384 37.93 -39.41 -2.58
C TYR A 384 38.03 -40.82 -1.99
N TYR A 385 38.41 -41.79 -2.82
CA TYR A 385 38.70 -43.14 -2.35
C TYR A 385 40.21 -43.36 -2.23
N HIS A 386 40.70 -43.45 -0.99
CA HIS A 386 42.14 -43.56 -0.70
C HIS A 386 42.80 -44.83 -1.25
N ALA A 387 42.04 -45.90 -1.46
CA ALA A 387 42.61 -47.20 -1.85
C ALA A 387 42.95 -47.33 -3.35
N ASP A 388 42.41 -46.47 -4.22
CA ASP A 388 42.76 -46.46 -5.65
C ASP A 388 42.97 -45.06 -6.26
N GLY A 389 42.86 -44.00 -5.46
CA GLY A 389 43.06 -42.62 -5.90
C GLY A 389 41.95 -42.09 -6.81
N SER A 390 40.81 -42.78 -6.92
CA SER A 390 39.71 -42.36 -7.78
C SER A 390 38.78 -41.34 -7.09
N SER A 391 38.32 -40.36 -7.88
CA SER A 391 37.27 -39.41 -7.51
C SER A 391 36.32 -39.22 -8.71
N SER A 392 35.02 -39.16 -8.44
CA SER A 392 33.99 -38.98 -9.49
C SER A 392 32.83 -38.10 -9.00
N PRO A 393 33.11 -36.91 -8.44
CA PRO A 393 32.07 -36.03 -7.92
C PRO A 393 31.15 -35.54 -9.05
N GLY A 394 29.90 -35.26 -8.70
CA GLY A 394 29.00 -34.52 -9.58
C GLY A 394 29.41 -33.05 -9.63
N GLY A 395 29.41 -32.47 -10.82
CA GLY A 395 29.67 -31.05 -11.02
C GLY A 395 28.50 -30.18 -10.54
N GLY A 396 28.80 -28.96 -10.11
CA GLY A 396 27.77 -27.96 -9.82
C GLY A 396 27.12 -27.41 -11.10
N ALA A 397 25.89 -26.92 -10.97
CA ALA A 397 25.18 -26.31 -12.09
C ALA A 397 25.74 -24.92 -12.45
N SER A 398 25.30 -24.36 -13.59
CA SER A 398 25.59 -22.99 -14.02
C SER A 398 24.31 -22.28 -14.47
N GLN A 399 24.37 -20.96 -14.68
CA GLN A 399 23.27 -20.19 -15.30
C GLN A 399 22.86 -20.67 -16.70
N SER A 400 23.70 -21.47 -17.37
CA SER A 400 23.47 -21.94 -18.74
C SER A 400 23.16 -23.44 -18.84
N SER A 401 23.43 -24.22 -17.80
CA SER A 401 23.31 -25.69 -17.84
C SER A 401 23.15 -26.29 -16.45
N GLY A 402 22.55 -27.48 -16.37
CA GLY A 402 22.66 -28.32 -15.17
C GLY A 402 24.11 -28.76 -14.92
N GLY A 403 24.36 -29.31 -13.75
CA GLY A 403 25.69 -29.78 -13.36
C GLY A 403 26.11 -31.04 -14.12
N SER A 404 27.41 -31.17 -14.40
CA SER A 404 27.96 -32.34 -15.09
C SER A 404 27.85 -33.60 -14.23
N GLY A 405 27.58 -34.74 -14.86
CA GLY A 405 27.59 -36.02 -14.16
C GLY A 405 29.02 -36.45 -13.80
N GLY A 406 29.17 -37.20 -12.71
CA GLY A 406 30.46 -37.80 -12.33
C GLY A 406 30.99 -38.78 -13.41
N THR A 407 32.31 -38.94 -13.48
CA THR A 407 33.03 -39.66 -14.55
C THR A 407 32.90 -41.19 -14.56
N GLY A 408 32.23 -41.79 -13.57
CA GLY A 408 31.90 -43.22 -13.49
C GLY A 408 32.63 -43.97 -12.40
N GLY A 409 33.87 -43.59 -12.07
CA GLY A 409 34.70 -44.35 -11.14
C GLY A 409 34.69 -45.86 -11.45
N ARG A 410 34.30 -46.68 -10.47
CA ARG A 410 34.13 -48.15 -10.59
C ARG A 410 32.74 -48.60 -11.08
N SER A 411 31.89 -47.68 -11.53
CA SER A 411 30.52 -47.96 -12.00
C SER A 411 30.21 -47.19 -13.28
N THR A 412 28.96 -47.16 -13.70
CA THR A 412 28.53 -46.35 -14.85
C THR A 412 28.58 -44.86 -14.51
N ALA A 413 29.03 -44.03 -15.46
CA ALA A 413 29.05 -42.58 -15.34
C ALA A 413 27.68 -42.02 -14.91
N GLY A 414 27.71 -40.99 -14.05
CA GLY A 414 26.51 -40.21 -13.78
C GLY A 414 26.12 -39.46 -15.03
N THR A 415 24.82 -39.25 -15.25
CA THR A 415 24.37 -38.36 -16.32
C THR A 415 24.39 -36.91 -15.83
N SER A 416 24.73 -35.99 -16.72
CA SER A 416 24.61 -34.56 -16.45
C SER A 416 23.15 -34.19 -16.20
N GLY A 417 22.91 -33.23 -15.31
CA GLY A 417 21.62 -32.58 -15.20
C GLY A 417 21.27 -31.91 -16.51
N ALA A 418 20.13 -32.26 -17.09
CA ALA A 418 19.55 -31.48 -18.17
C ALA A 418 18.90 -30.22 -17.57
N LYS A 419 18.66 -29.20 -18.42
CA LYS A 419 17.93 -27.96 -18.03
C LYS A 419 16.54 -28.24 -17.43
N TYR A 420 16.02 -29.46 -17.58
CA TYR A 420 14.65 -29.86 -17.25
C TYR A 420 14.57 -31.22 -16.53
N SER A 421 15.70 -31.81 -16.16
CA SER A 421 15.73 -33.14 -15.53
C SER A 421 17.02 -33.32 -14.78
N GLY A 422 16.95 -33.86 -13.57
CA GLY A 422 18.13 -34.17 -12.79
C GLY A 422 18.98 -35.22 -13.48
N GLY A 423 20.29 -35.13 -13.27
CA GLY A 423 21.24 -36.10 -13.79
C GLY A 423 21.02 -37.43 -13.10
N ASN A 424 20.44 -38.40 -13.78
CA ASN A 424 20.29 -39.75 -13.27
C ASN A 424 21.65 -40.41 -13.01
N SER A 425 21.80 -41.10 -11.89
CA SER A 425 22.98 -41.91 -11.63
C SER A 425 22.64 -43.09 -10.72
N VAL A 426 23.52 -44.08 -10.72
CA VAL A 426 23.35 -45.26 -9.88
C VAL A 426 23.43 -44.94 -8.39
N SER A 427 24.15 -43.90 -7.94
CA SER A 427 24.53 -43.62 -6.52
C SER A 427 23.98 -42.35 -5.88
N ALA A 428 23.87 -41.27 -6.63
CA ALA A 428 23.35 -39.99 -6.16
C ALA A 428 22.61 -39.31 -7.29
N ALA A 429 21.28 -39.20 -7.18
CA ALA A 429 20.48 -38.54 -8.20
C ALA A 429 20.83 -37.05 -8.27
N GLY A 430 21.00 -36.52 -9.48
CA GLY A 430 21.19 -35.10 -9.72
C GLY A 430 19.95 -34.29 -9.31
N GLY A 431 20.13 -33.00 -9.05
CA GLY A 431 19.03 -32.11 -8.69
C GLY A 431 18.05 -31.96 -9.87
N GLY A 432 16.75 -32.11 -9.61
CA GLY A 432 15.71 -32.03 -10.63
C GLY A 432 15.35 -30.60 -11.05
N GLY A 433 14.62 -30.48 -12.16
CA GLY A 433 14.18 -29.20 -12.72
C GLY A 433 15.29 -28.41 -13.42
N TYR A 434 15.27 -27.08 -13.26
CA TYR A 434 16.22 -26.16 -13.89
C TYR A 434 17.47 -25.93 -13.04
N TYR A 435 18.63 -25.89 -13.69
CA TYR A 435 19.91 -25.53 -13.09
C TYR A 435 20.25 -26.34 -11.83
N GLY A 436 19.84 -27.61 -11.82
CA GLY A 436 20.11 -28.56 -10.75
C GLY A 436 21.53 -29.13 -10.83
N GLY A 437 22.09 -29.46 -9.66
CA GLY A 437 23.42 -30.04 -9.55
C GLY A 437 23.55 -31.43 -10.21
N GLY A 438 24.74 -31.76 -10.67
CA GLY A 438 25.03 -33.02 -11.35
C GLY A 438 25.02 -34.21 -10.39
N GLY A 439 24.51 -35.35 -10.85
CA GLY A 439 24.53 -36.59 -10.08
C GLY A 439 25.95 -37.17 -9.98
N ALA A 440 26.22 -37.92 -8.91
CA ALA A 440 27.50 -38.58 -8.70
C ALA A 440 27.37 -40.10 -8.77
N CYS A 441 28.37 -40.73 -9.39
CA CYS A 441 28.45 -42.16 -9.63
C CYS A 441 29.53 -42.81 -8.75
N ALA A 442 29.27 -44.03 -8.27
CA ALA A 442 30.12 -44.90 -7.46
C ALA A 442 30.09 -44.68 -5.94
N TYR A 443 30.77 -45.59 -5.22
CA TYR A 443 31.09 -45.46 -3.80
C TYR A 443 31.97 -44.21 -3.61
N TYR A 444 31.79 -43.47 -2.51
CA TYR A 444 32.65 -42.34 -2.14
C TYR A 444 32.54 -41.06 -3.00
N ALA A 445 31.38 -40.78 -3.65
CA ALA A 445 31.18 -39.55 -4.44
C ALA A 445 29.86 -38.83 -4.12
N GLN A 446 29.91 -37.51 -3.88
CA GLN A 446 28.74 -36.66 -3.68
C GLN A 446 28.40 -35.86 -4.94
N GLY A 447 27.12 -35.55 -5.14
CA GLY A 447 26.68 -34.74 -6.25
C GLY A 447 26.91 -33.23 -6.04
N GLY A 448 26.64 -32.44 -7.08
CA GLY A 448 26.83 -30.99 -7.08
C GLY A 448 25.66 -30.18 -6.51
N GLY A 449 25.94 -28.93 -6.18
CA GLY A 449 24.91 -27.97 -5.78
C GLY A 449 24.19 -27.34 -6.97
N GLY A 450 22.99 -26.81 -6.71
CA GLY A 450 22.22 -26.05 -7.70
C GLY A 450 22.73 -24.61 -7.85
N SER A 451 22.43 -23.97 -8.99
CA SER A 451 22.72 -22.56 -9.24
C SER A 451 21.46 -21.73 -9.41
N GLY A 452 21.59 -20.40 -9.32
CA GLY A 452 20.51 -19.48 -9.68
C GLY A 452 20.48 -19.18 -11.18
N PHE A 453 19.37 -18.60 -11.63
CA PHE A 453 19.24 -17.93 -12.92
C PHE A 453 18.39 -16.66 -12.78
N LEU A 454 18.77 -15.64 -13.55
CA LEU A 454 18.08 -14.36 -13.67
C LEU A 454 17.71 -14.13 -15.13
N ASN A 455 16.46 -13.75 -15.39
CA ASN A 455 16.08 -13.26 -16.71
C ASN A 455 16.47 -11.79 -16.86
N THR A 456 17.66 -11.54 -17.43
CA THR A 456 18.20 -10.19 -17.63
C THR A 456 17.49 -9.38 -18.71
N GLY A 457 16.57 -9.98 -19.48
CA GLY A 457 15.68 -9.29 -20.42
C GLY A 457 14.26 -9.06 -19.89
N GLY A 458 14.01 -9.36 -18.61
CA GLY A 458 12.68 -9.30 -17.98
C GLY A 458 12.36 -7.99 -17.23
N LEU A 459 11.35 -8.04 -16.37
CA LEU A 459 10.86 -6.90 -15.54
C LEU A 459 11.72 -6.65 -14.29
N LEU A 460 12.88 -7.30 -14.21
CA LEU A 460 13.69 -7.34 -13.00
C LEU A 460 14.70 -6.19 -12.95
N SER A 461 14.79 -5.57 -11.78
CA SER A 461 15.86 -4.64 -11.40
C SER A 461 16.56 -5.13 -10.14
N ASN A 462 17.67 -4.50 -9.75
CA ASN A 462 18.43 -4.82 -8.53
C ASN A 462 18.59 -6.34 -8.30
N THR A 463 19.05 -7.02 -9.34
CA THR A 463 19.17 -8.47 -9.38
C THR A 463 20.56 -8.93 -8.99
N GLY A 464 20.64 -10.17 -8.50
CA GLY A 464 21.92 -10.78 -8.23
C GLY A 464 21.78 -12.19 -7.71
N PHE A 465 22.92 -12.72 -7.28
CA PHE A 465 23.03 -14.03 -6.68
C PHE A 465 23.79 -13.92 -5.36
N GLN A 466 23.49 -14.82 -4.44
CA GLN A 466 24.33 -15.02 -3.27
C GLN A 466 24.97 -16.41 -3.33
N THR A 467 26.17 -16.49 -2.76
CA THR A 467 26.94 -17.72 -2.59
C THR A 467 27.22 -17.90 -1.11
N THR A 468 27.25 -19.13 -0.63
CA THR A 468 27.74 -19.41 0.72
C THR A 468 29.26 -19.34 0.77
N SER A 469 29.80 -18.60 1.74
CA SER A 469 31.21 -18.68 2.13
C SER A 469 31.40 -19.77 3.19
N VAL A 470 32.37 -20.64 2.96
CA VAL A 470 32.68 -21.82 3.78
C VAL A 470 33.00 -21.43 5.22
N GLY A 471 32.24 -21.96 6.18
CA GLY A 471 32.48 -21.76 7.61
C GLY A 471 32.07 -22.98 8.42
N GLY A 472 32.99 -23.92 8.60
CA GLY A 472 32.83 -25.05 9.52
C GLY A 472 32.20 -26.29 8.89
N THR A 473 32.80 -27.43 9.20
CA THR A 473 32.44 -28.78 8.75
C THR A 473 31.04 -29.18 9.22
N ASP A 474 30.32 -29.89 8.36
CA ASP A 474 29.24 -30.85 8.67
C ASP A 474 27.77 -30.50 8.35
N TYR A 475 27.41 -29.32 7.80
CA TYR A 475 26.01 -29.03 7.41
C TYR A 475 25.89 -28.18 6.12
N TYR A 476 25.10 -28.61 5.12
CA TYR A 476 24.95 -27.93 3.82
C TYR A 476 23.81 -26.92 3.85
N VAL A 477 24.19 -25.66 3.87
CA VAL A 477 23.25 -24.54 3.99
C VAL A 477 23.23 -23.77 2.68
N SER A 478 22.05 -23.56 2.10
CA SER A 478 21.87 -22.56 1.02
C SER A 478 22.14 -21.14 1.56
N PRO A 479 22.55 -20.14 0.77
CA PRO A 479 22.98 -18.84 1.31
C PRO A 479 21.88 -18.13 2.13
N VAL A 480 22.28 -17.41 3.18
CA VAL A 480 21.37 -16.52 3.93
C VAL A 480 20.92 -15.38 3.02
N GLY A 481 19.64 -15.03 3.06
CA GLY A 481 19.09 -13.97 2.23
C GLY A 481 19.75 -12.62 2.49
N THR A 482 19.99 -11.87 1.42
CA THR A 482 20.53 -10.51 1.47
C THR A 482 19.63 -9.55 2.24
N ARG A 483 18.31 -9.76 2.16
CA ARG A 483 17.28 -8.80 2.58
C ARG A 483 16.22 -9.40 3.50
N SER A 484 16.14 -10.72 3.59
CA SER A 484 15.21 -11.44 4.45
C SER A 484 15.92 -12.61 5.12
N ASN A 485 15.52 -12.95 6.34
CA ASN A 485 16.02 -14.14 7.00
C ASN A 485 15.58 -15.37 6.20
N LYS A 486 16.57 -16.11 5.70
CA LYS A 486 16.35 -17.39 5.07
C LYS A 486 15.55 -18.31 6.02
N PRO A 487 14.48 -18.98 5.56
CA PRO A 487 13.77 -19.96 6.38
C PRO A 487 14.71 -21.09 6.82
N SER A 488 14.56 -21.57 8.06
CA SER A 488 15.56 -22.38 8.77
C SER A 488 16.09 -23.61 8.02
N THR A 489 15.28 -24.22 7.14
CA THR A 489 15.66 -25.40 6.36
C THR A 489 15.69 -25.17 4.85
N ALA A 490 15.30 -23.99 4.35
CA ALA A 490 15.11 -23.77 2.91
C ALA A 490 16.37 -24.10 2.10
N GLY A 491 16.23 -25.01 1.14
CA GLY A 491 17.33 -25.43 0.27
C GLY A 491 18.51 -26.13 0.93
N ASN A 492 18.42 -26.49 2.22
CA ASN A 492 19.45 -27.24 2.90
C ASN A 492 19.44 -28.70 2.43
N GLY A 493 20.64 -29.27 2.25
CA GLY A 493 20.80 -30.69 1.95
C GLY A 493 20.37 -31.55 3.13
N GLY A 494 19.79 -32.72 2.83
CA GLY A 494 19.40 -33.71 3.82
C GLY A 494 20.59 -34.21 4.62
N LEU A 495 20.39 -34.38 5.93
CA LEU A 495 21.39 -34.89 6.85
C LEU A 495 21.16 -36.38 7.08
N CYS A 496 22.25 -37.16 7.09
CA CYS A 496 22.15 -38.56 7.48
C CYS A 496 21.92 -38.65 8.98
N SER A 497 20.68 -38.85 9.42
CA SER A 497 20.34 -39.03 10.84
C SER A 497 19.35 -40.18 10.99
N VAL A 498 19.40 -40.88 12.12
CA VAL A 498 18.53 -42.04 12.45
C VAL A 498 17.03 -41.70 12.55
N SER A 499 16.62 -40.45 12.26
CA SER A 499 15.24 -39.96 12.43
C SER A 499 14.66 -39.19 11.23
N SER A 500 15.31 -39.16 10.07
CA SER A 500 14.80 -38.84 8.70
C SER A 500 15.83 -38.02 7.90
N GLY A 501 16.27 -38.56 6.76
CA GLY A 501 17.25 -37.97 5.85
C GLY A 501 16.67 -36.99 4.82
N GLN A 502 15.48 -36.43 5.10
CA GLN A 502 14.77 -35.54 4.18
C GLN A 502 15.43 -34.16 4.13
N ALA A 503 15.61 -33.64 2.91
CA ALA A 503 16.16 -32.31 2.68
C ALA A 503 15.10 -31.21 2.85
N GLY A 504 15.56 -29.98 3.02
CA GLY A 504 14.68 -28.83 3.03
C GLY A 504 14.08 -28.54 1.65
N HIS A 505 12.80 -28.20 1.64
CA HIS A 505 12.11 -27.67 0.46
C HIS A 505 12.75 -26.37 -0.02
N GLY A 506 12.40 -25.96 -1.23
CA GLY A 506 12.67 -24.60 -1.68
C GLY A 506 11.89 -23.56 -0.87
N ALA A 507 12.15 -22.29 -1.16
CA ALA A 507 11.35 -21.19 -0.62
C ALA A 507 11.33 -19.98 -1.55
N VAL A 508 10.26 -19.19 -1.44
CA VAL A 508 10.16 -17.84 -2.03
C VAL A 508 9.75 -16.88 -0.92
N ILE A 509 10.42 -15.73 -0.85
CA ILE A 509 10.03 -14.61 0.01
C ILE A 509 9.87 -13.36 -0.85
N PHE A 510 8.74 -12.70 -0.71
CA PHE A 510 8.49 -11.35 -1.20
C PHE A 510 8.65 -10.38 -0.03
N THR A 511 9.37 -9.28 -0.24
CA THR A 511 9.55 -8.21 0.75
C THR A 511 9.23 -6.87 0.10
N LYS A 512 8.39 -6.03 0.72
CA LYS A 512 8.12 -4.69 0.18
C LYS A 512 9.37 -3.83 0.27
N VAL A 513 9.62 -3.13 -0.85
CA VAL A 513 10.77 -2.24 -1.04
C VAL A 513 10.74 -1.07 -0.09
#